data_AF-A0A1V2JT12-F1
#
_entry.id   AF-A0A1V2JT12-F1
#
_cell.length_a   1.000
_cell.length_b   1.000
_cell.length_c   1.000
_cell.angle_alpha   90.00
_cell.angle_beta   90.00
_cell.angle_gamma   90.00
#
_symmetry.space_group_name_H-M   'P 1'
#
loop_
_entity.id
_entity.type
_entity.pdbx_description
1 polymer ?
#
loop_
_entity_poly.entity_id
_entity_poly.type
_entity_poly.pdbx_seq_one_letter_code
_entity_poly.pdbx_strand_id
1 'polypeptide(L)'
;MYESLKDPTAIAAANLYFDDLIALADPAAALPHLQPQVKDFRFEALNHAGMLRTQNQLRGFLWGLMVAGALTAEQMNAMSQRLDSGRANVWL
;
A
#
# COMPACT_ATOMS: atom_id res chain seq x y z
N MET A 1 17.90 -6.09 -12.24
CA MET A 1 16.70 -6.59 -12.92
C MET A 1 15.72 -6.91 -11.80
N TYR A 2 14.59 -6.22 -11.75
CA TYR A 2 13.59 -6.44 -10.70
C TYR A 2 12.62 -7.51 -11.18
N GLU A 3 12.23 -8.38 -10.26
CA GLU A 3 11.24 -9.42 -10.58
C GLU A 3 9.85 -8.86 -10.33
N SER A 4 9.03 -8.91 -11.38
CA SER A 4 7.60 -8.67 -11.25
C SER A 4 6.97 -9.79 -10.44
N LEU A 5 5.91 -9.44 -9.73
CA LEU A 5 5.08 -10.40 -9.02
C LEU A 5 4.40 -11.33 -10.04
N LYS A 6 4.58 -12.64 -9.90
CA LYS A 6 4.05 -13.64 -10.84
C LYS A 6 2.92 -14.47 -10.26
N ASP A 7 2.86 -14.59 -8.93
CA ASP A 7 1.81 -15.36 -8.26
C ASP A 7 0.47 -14.61 -8.34
N PRO A 8 -0.57 -15.19 -8.99
CA PRO A 8 -1.89 -14.57 -9.09
C PRO A 8 -2.51 -14.25 -7.73
N THR A 9 -2.27 -15.07 -6.70
CA THR A 9 -2.80 -14.84 -5.35
C THR A 9 -2.12 -13.63 -4.71
N ALA A 10 -0.80 -13.53 -4.86
CA ALA A 10 0.00 -12.40 -4.42
C ALA A 10 -0.41 -11.09 -5.13
N ILE A 11 -0.67 -11.13 -6.44
CA ILE A 11 -1.16 -9.99 -7.23
C ILE A 11 -2.54 -9.54 -6.75
N ALA A 12 -3.47 -10.47 -6.51
CA ALA A 12 -4.79 -10.16 -6.01
C ALA A 12 -4.72 -9.51 -4.62
N ALA A 13 -3.89 -10.05 -3.73
CA ALA A 13 -3.69 -9.51 -2.38
C ALA A 13 -3.11 -8.09 -2.40
N ALA A 14 -2.11 -7.84 -3.27
CA ALA A 14 -1.54 -6.51 -3.46
C ALA A 14 -2.58 -5.51 -3.94
N ASN A 15 -3.34 -5.85 -4.98
CA ASN A 15 -4.39 -4.98 -5.50
C ASN A 15 -5.45 -4.66 -4.44
N LEU A 16 -5.94 -5.67 -3.73
CA LEU A 16 -6.92 -5.50 -2.66
C LEU A 16 -6.40 -4.57 -1.55
N TYR A 17 -5.13 -4.72 -1.15
CA TYR A 17 -4.52 -3.83 -0.16
C TYR A 17 -4.57 -2.36 -0.60
N PHE A 18 -4.22 -2.07 -1.85
CA PHE A 18 -4.23 -0.70 -2.35
C PHE A 18 -5.64 -0.16 -2.61
N ASP A 19 -6.59 -1.01 -2.99
CA ASP A 19 -7.99 -0.62 -3.14
C ASP A 19 -8.59 -0.23 -1.77
N ASP A 20 -8.33 -1.04 -0.74
CA ASP A 20 -8.74 -0.75 0.64
C ASP A 20 -8.08 0.52 1.17
N LEU A 21 -6.80 0.74 0.86
CA LEU A 21 -6.09 1.96 1.26
C LEU A 21 -6.76 3.22 0.73
N ILE A 22 -7.16 3.22 -0.56
CA ILE A 22 -7.84 4.36 -1.17
C ILE A 22 -9.22 4.55 -0.55
N ALA A 23 -9.99 3.46 -0.40
CA ALA A 23 -11.33 3.51 0.18
C ALA A 23 -11.33 4.04 1.62
N LEU A 24 -10.29 3.72 2.40
CA LEU A 24 -10.14 4.19 3.78
C LEU A 24 -9.65 5.64 3.85
N ALA A 25 -8.63 5.99 3.06
CA ALA A 25 -7.95 7.29 3.17
C ALA A 25 -8.66 8.43 2.42
N ASP A 26 -9.48 8.12 1.40
CA ASP A 26 -10.24 9.12 0.65
C ASP A 26 -11.63 8.62 0.22
N PRO A 27 -12.54 8.37 1.18
CA PRO A 27 -13.88 7.88 0.88
C PRO A 27 -14.73 8.89 0.08
N ALA A 28 -14.40 10.18 0.14
CA ALA A 28 -15.13 11.26 -0.53
C ALA A 28 -14.47 11.69 -1.86
N ALA A 29 -13.37 11.05 -2.28
CA ALA A 29 -12.56 11.46 -3.43
C ALA A 29 -12.11 12.95 -3.36
N ALA A 30 -11.88 13.45 -2.16
CA ALA A 30 -11.52 14.84 -1.86
C ALA A 30 -10.01 15.09 -1.86
N LEU A 31 -9.17 14.04 -1.94
CA LEU A 31 -7.72 14.14 -1.95
C LEU A 31 -7.16 13.87 -3.36
N PRO A 32 -7.07 14.89 -4.23
CA PRO A 32 -6.75 14.71 -5.65
C PRO A 32 -5.36 14.10 -5.90
N HIS A 33 -4.43 14.25 -4.96
CA HIS A 33 -3.08 13.70 -5.05
C HIS A 33 -2.93 12.32 -4.39
N LEU A 34 -3.91 11.85 -3.62
CA LEU A 34 -3.82 10.55 -2.96
C LEU A 34 -3.85 9.41 -3.98
N GLN A 35 -4.83 9.42 -4.88
CA GLN A 35 -5.00 8.36 -5.87
C GLN A 35 -3.76 8.14 -6.75
N PRO A 36 -3.16 9.19 -7.36
CA PRO A 36 -1.92 9.03 -8.13
C PRO A 36 -0.80 8.41 -7.29
N GLN A 37 -0.58 8.90 -6.08
CA GLN A 37 0.50 8.41 -5.21
C GLN A 37 0.30 6.92 -4.83
N VAL A 38 -0.94 6.51 -4.54
CA VAL A 38 -1.23 5.10 -4.24
C VAL A 38 -1.07 4.21 -5.48
N LYS A 39 -1.41 4.71 -6.67
CA LYS A 39 -1.20 3.99 -7.94
C LYS A 39 0.29 3.78 -8.24
N ASP A 40 1.13 4.75 -7.92
CA ASP A 40 2.59 4.62 -8.08
C ASP A 40 3.13 3.51 -7.17
N PHE A 41 2.72 3.49 -5.89
CA PHE A 41 3.09 2.41 -4.98
C PHE A 41 2.56 1.04 -5.43
N ARG A 42 1.35 1.00 -5.98
CA ARG A 42 0.78 -0.22 -6.55
C ARG A 42 1.63 -0.73 -7.71
N PHE A 43 2.02 0.16 -8.62
CA PHE A 43 2.90 -0.18 -9.72
C PHE A 43 4.23 -0.74 -9.21
N GLU A 44 4.86 -0.09 -8.24
CA GLU A 44 6.11 -0.57 -7.66
C GLU A 44 5.97 -1.95 -7.01
N ALA A 45 4.94 -2.16 -6.18
CA ALA A 45 4.73 -3.44 -5.50
C ALA A 45 4.50 -4.60 -6.50
N LEU A 46 3.78 -4.35 -7.59
CA LEU A 46 3.50 -5.38 -8.60
C LEU A 46 4.69 -5.65 -9.54
N ASN A 47 5.50 -4.64 -9.84
CA ASN A 47 6.57 -4.77 -10.84
C ASN A 47 7.96 -4.97 -10.22
N HIS A 48 8.14 -4.61 -8.95
CA HIS A 48 9.39 -4.68 -8.20
C HIS A 48 9.18 -5.40 -6.86
N ALA A 49 8.75 -6.66 -6.91
CA ALA A 49 8.42 -7.44 -5.72
C ALA A 49 9.64 -7.57 -4.77
N GLY A 50 9.38 -7.59 -3.46
CA GLY A 50 10.41 -7.78 -2.43
C GLY A 50 11.26 -6.54 -2.11
N MET A 51 10.89 -5.36 -2.62
CA MET A 51 11.63 -4.12 -2.37
C MET A 51 11.38 -3.56 -0.96
N LEU A 52 12.37 -3.74 -0.07
CA LEU A 52 12.39 -3.09 1.24
C LEU A 52 12.22 -1.56 1.18
N ARG A 53 12.69 -0.93 0.11
CA ARG A 53 12.51 0.51 -0.11
C ARG A 53 11.03 0.88 -0.23
N THR A 54 10.29 0.20 -1.09
CA THR A 54 8.85 0.41 -1.30
C THR A 54 8.07 0.13 -0.02
N GLN A 55 8.45 -0.91 0.75
CA GLN A 55 7.88 -1.16 2.08
C GLN A 55 8.08 0.03 3.03
N ASN A 56 9.30 0.54 3.13
CA ASN A 56 9.63 1.65 4.03
C ASN A 56 8.93 2.94 3.62
N GLN A 57 8.84 3.21 2.31
CA GLN A 57 8.11 4.37 1.79
C GLN A 57 6.61 4.26 2.05
N LEU A 58 6.01 3.08 1.85
CA LEU A 58 4.61 2.83 2.19
C LEU A 58 4.33 2.99 3.67
N ARG A 59 5.21 2.49 4.53
CA ARG A 59 5.09 2.69 5.98
C ARG A 59 5.12 4.17 6.34
N GLY A 60 6.08 4.93 5.81
CA GLY A 60 6.14 6.38 6.01
C GLY A 60 4.91 7.11 5.48
N PHE A 61 4.37 6.67 4.34
CA PHE A 61 3.14 7.21 3.77
C PHE A 61 1.92 6.97 4.66
N LEU A 62 1.76 5.76 5.23
CA LEU A 62 0.69 5.46 6.19
C LEU A 62 0.74 6.37 7.43
N TRP A 63 1.94 6.63 7.96
CA TRP A 63 2.13 7.60 9.06
C TRP A 63 1.71 9.01 8.63
N GLY A 64 2.09 9.43 7.43
CA GLY A 64 1.68 10.71 6.85
C GLY A 64 0.16 10.86 6.75
N LEU A 65 -0.53 9.82 6.27
CA LEU A 65 -1.99 9.81 6.19
C LEU A 65 -2.67 9.91 7.56
N MET A 66 -2.13 9.22 8.57
CA MET A 66 -2.63 9.32 9.94
C MET A 66 -2.43 10.74 10.51
N VAL A 67 -1.24 11.32 10.34
CA VAL A 67 -0.94 12.68 10.82
C VAL A 67 -1.80 13.73 10.11
N ALA A 68 -2.10 13.53 8.81
CA ALA A 68 -2.99 14.38 8.05
C ALA A 68 -4.48 14.19 8.39
N GLY A 69 -4.82 13.22 9.24
CA GLY A 69 -6.20 12.89 9.62
C GLY A 69 -6.98 12.13 8.55
N ALA A 70 -6.32 11.67 7.48
CA ALA A 70 -6.94 10.83 6.44
C ALA A 70 -7.15 9.38 6.91
N LEU A 71 -6.36 8.92 7.88
CA LEU A 71 -6.56 7.64 8.57
C LEU A 71 -6.65 7.84 10.08
N THR A 72 -7.44 7.02 10.76
CA THR A 72 -7.34 6.88 12.22
C THR A 72 -6.09 6.09 12.59
N ALA A 73 -5.67 6.19 13.86
CA ALA A 73 -4.55 5.38 14.37
C ALA A 73 -4.82 3.87 14.25
N GLU A 74 -6.07 3.44 14.43
CA GLU A 74 -6.48 2.04 14.27
C GLU A 74 -6.37 1.58 12.81
N GLN A 75 -6.85 2.39 11.87
CA GLN A 75 -6.73 2.10 10.43
C GLN A 75 -5.27 2.06 9.99
N MET A 76 -4.45 3.00 10.45
CA MET A 76 -3.01 3.03 10.18
C MET A 76 -2.32 1.75 10.70
N ASN A 77 -2.63 1.33 11.92
CA ASN A 77 -2.08 0.10 12.50
C ASN A 77 -2.54 -1.14 11.73
N ALA A 78 -3.82 -1.24 11.38
CA ALA A 78 -4.35 -2.37 10.61
C ALA A 78 -3.69 -2.46 9.22
N MET A 79 -3.52 -1.34 8.53
CA MET A 79 -2.82 -1.30 7.24
C MET A 79 -1.33 -1.63 7.38
N SER A 80 -0.67 -1.18 8.44
CA SER A 80 0.73 -1.52 8.72
C SER A 80 0.92 -3.02 8.97
N GLN A 81 0.01 -3.66 9.70
CA GLN A 81 0.04 -5.12 9.91
C GLN A 81 -0.16 -5.90 8.60
N ARG A 82 -1.07 -5.44 7.74
CA ARG A 82 -1.28 -6.03 6.41
C ARG A 82 -0.06 -5.84 5.49
N LEU A 83 0.60 -4.69 5.56
CA LEU A 83 1.84 -4.42 4.84
C LEU A 83 2.96 -5.39 5.27
N ASP A 84 3.10 -5.64 6.57
CA ASP A 84 4.08 -6.58 7.11
C ASP A 84 3.77 -8.04 6.73
N SER A 85 2.48 -8.38 6.71
CA SER A 85 2.00 -9.69 6.22
C SER A 85 2.23 -9.84 4.72
N GLY A 86 2.17 -8.74 3.96
CA GLY A 86 2.45 -8.76 2.52
C GLY A 86 3.87 -9.16 2.19
N ARG A 87 4.82 -8.73 3.03
CA ARG A 87 6.22 -9.16 2.96
C ARG A 87 6.41 -10.64 3.24
N ALA A 88 5.71 -11.16 4.27
CA ALA A 88 5.75 -12.59 4.57
C ALA A 88 5.17 -13.45 3.43
N ASN A 89 4.26 -12.89 2.62
CA ASN A 89 3.58 -13.56 1.51
C ASN A 89 4.12 -13.16 0.13
N VAL A 90 5.36 -12.66 0.05
CA VAL A 90 6.16 -12.49 -1.18
C VAL A 90 5.60 -11.44 -2.17
N TRP A 91 4.59 -10.65 -1.79
CA TRP A 91 4.16 -9.51 -2.62
C TRP A 91 4.77 -8.17 -2.24
N LEU A 92 5.64 -8.14 -1.22
CA LEU A 92 6.37 -6.95 -0.80
C LEU A 92 7.74 -7.27 -0.19
#